data_AF-A0A9J7BK78-F1
#
_entry.id   AF-A0A9J7BK78-F1
#
_cell.length_a   1.000
_cell.length_b   1.000
_cell.length_c   1.000
_cell.angle_alpha   90.00
_cell.angle_beta   90.00
_cell.angle_gamma   90.00
#
_symmetry.space_group_name_H-M   'P 1'
#
loop_
_entity.id
_entity.type
_entity.pdbx_description
1 polymer ?
#
loop_
_entity_poly.entity_id
_entity_poly.type
_entity_poly.pdbx_seq_one_letter_code
_entity_poly.pdbx_strand_id
1 'polypeptide(L)'
;MLLAGGWVLFARLSGLQKARFFSYITGAKGVRISQIIFGLAVLPVGLSHIFYTQITASLVPAWLPFRTGLAYLTGVGQMACGLAILFSIWPRMAALIETGMLGLFAFLVWGPDTWFATTPKMAGAPAGARFPLTAFLITWVIGASALLVAGNGAGKAGESLNLEHDSGAEADLAGSPIKASR
;
A
#
# COMPACT_ATOMS: atom_id res chain seq x y z
N MET A 1 7.96 6.25 -3.72
CA MET A 1 6.94 5.17 -3.71
C MET A 1 7.08 4.20 -4.88
N LEU A 2 7.07 4.66 -6.15
CA LEU A 2 7.19 3.78 -7.33
C LEU A 2 8.48 2.94 -7.34
N LEU A 3 9.62 3.56 -7.04
CA LEU A 3 10.89 2.84 -6.92
C LEU A 3 10.82 1.70 -5.89
N ALA A 4 10.21 1.97 -4.73
CA ALA A 4 10.04 0.97 -3.68
C ALA A 4 9.11 -0.17 -4.12
N GLY A 5 7.97 0.14 -4.77
CA GLY A 5 7.07 -0.86 -5.33
C GLY A 5 7.73 -1.72 -6.40
N GLY A 6 8.45 -1.08 -7.33
CA GLY A 6 9.22 -1.75 -8.38
C GLY A 6 10.33 -2.64 -7.81
N TRP A 7 11.01 -2.21 -6.74
CA TRP A 7 12.02 -3.02 -6.06
C TRP A 7 11.41 -4.25 -5.38
N VAL A 8 10.26 -4.11 -4.72
CA VAL A 8 9.55 -5.25 -4.12
C VAL A 8 9.05 -6.21 -5.19
N LEU A 9 8.55 -5.70 -6.31
CA LEU A 9 8.14 -6.53 -7.45
C LEU A 9 9.33 -7.28 -8.06
N PHE A 10 10.45 -6.59 -8.26
CA PHE A 10 11.70 -7.18 -8.74
C PHE A 10 12.21 -8.25 -7.78
N ALA A 11 12.18 -8.00 -6.47
CA ALA A 11 12.55 -8.99 -5.46
C ALA A 11 11.69 -10.27 -5.56
N ARG A 12 10.38 -10.14 -5.84
CA ARG A 12 9.51 -11.29 -6.05
C ARG A 12 9.82 -12.07 -7.32
N LEU A 13 10.02 -11.37 -8.44
CA LEU A 13 10.29 -12.01 -9.73
C LEU A 13 11.69 -12.64 -9.78
N SER A 14 12.67 -12.00 -9.16
CA SER A 14 14.05 -12.49 -9.06
C SER A 14 14.22 -13.69 -8.13
N GLY A 15 13.29 -13.92 -7.19
CA GLY A 15 13.23 -15.14 -6.39
C GLY A 15 13.05 -16.42 -7.22
N LEU A 16 12.66 -16.30 -8.49
CA LEU A 16 12.57 -17.42 -9.45
C LEU A 16 13.91 -17.75 -10.15
N GLN A 17 14.98 -16.96 -9.96
CA GLN A 17 16.29 -17.16 -10.61
C GLN A 17 17.39 -17.49 -9.57
N LYS A 18 18.02 -18.66 -9.75
CA LYS A 18 19.06 -19.31 -8.91
C LYS A 18 20.40 -18.53 -8.73
N ALA A 19 20.45 -17.21 -8.87
CA ALA A 19 21.69 -16.44 -8.78
C ALA A 19 21.98 -15.95 -7.34
N ARG A 20 22.94 -16.60 -6.68
CA ARG A 20 23.42 -16.37 -5.29
C ARG A 20 23.80 -14.90 -4.97
N PHE A 21 24.11 -14.08 -5.98
CA PHE A 21 24.49 -12.66 -5.81
C PHE A 21 23.29 -11.73 -5.58
N PHE A 22 22.14 -11.98 -6.21
CA PHE A 22 20.96 -11.12 -6.08
C PHE A 22 20.19 -11.33 -4.77
N SER A 23 20.39 -12.47 -4.10
CA SER A 23 19.72 -12.84 -2.85
C SER A 23 19.86 -11.81 -1.71
N TYR A 24 20.89 -10.95 -1.73
CA TYR A 24 21.07 -9.91 -0.71
C TYR A 24 20.17 -8.69 -0.94
N ILE A 25 19.97 -8.32 -2.21
CA ILE A 25 19.16 -7.18 -2.69
C ILE A 25 17.67 -7.55 -2.72
N THR A 26 17.38 -8.83 -2.93
CA THR A 26 16.02 -9.37 -3.10
C THR A 26 15.53 -10.12 -1.85
N GLY A 27 16.42 -10.35 -0.88
CA GLY A 27 16.09 -10.94 0.41
C GLY A 27 15.41 -9.98 1.39
N ALA A 28 15.18 -10.46 2.62
CA ALA A 28 14.46 -9.72 3.65
C ALA A 28 15.02 -8.31 3.95
N LYS A 29 16.35 -8.14 3.85
CA LYS A 29 17.02 -6.84 4.03
C LYS A 29 16.67 -5.84 2.92
N GLY A 30 16.64 -6.30 1.66
CA GLY A 30 16.26 -5.46 0.52
C GLY A 30 14.81 -4.98 0.60
N VAL A 31 13.88 -5.87 0.96
CA VAL A 31 12.47 -5.52 1.19
C VAL A 31 12.34 -4.48 2.31
N ARG A 32 13.12 -4.61 3.39
CA ARG A 32 13.11 -3.65 4.49
C ARG A 32 13.59 -2.26 4.05
N ILE A 33 14.62 -2.19 3.20
CA ILE A 33 15.08 -0.93 2.60
C ILE A 33 13.98 -0.31 1.74
N SER A 34 13.28 -1.11 0.92
CA SER A 34 12.14 -0.61 0.13
C SER A 34 11.02 -0.06 1.00
N GLN A 35 10.70 -0.73 2.13
CA GLN A 35 9.72 -0.24 3.10
C GLN A 35 10.14 1.09 3.72
N ILE A 36 11.41 1.24 4.11
CA ILE A 36 11.93 2.50 4.65
C ILE A 36 11.82 3.62 3.62
N ILE A 37 12.24 3.37 2.37
CA ILE A 37 12.12 4.34 1.27
C ILE A 37 10.66 4.70 1.01
N PHE A 38 9.75 3.72 1.10
CA PHE A 38 8.32 3.94 0.94
C PHE A 38 7.78 4.82 2.08
N GLY A 39 8.01 4.45 3.34
CA GLY A 39 7.55 5.21 4.51
C GLY A 39 8.07 6.63 4.52
N LEU A 40 9.36 6.82 4.20
CA LEU A 40 9.98 8.15 4.08
C LEU A 40 9.33 8.99 2.97
N ALA A 41 8.90 8.36 1.87
CA ALA A 41 8.20 9.04 0.79
C ALA A 41 6.73 9.36 1.13
N VAL A 42 6.08 8.63 2.04
CA VAL A 42 4.70 8.89 2.50
C VAL A 42 4.64 10.17 3.36
N LEU A 43 5.66 10.40 4.20
CA LEU A 43 5.68 11.56 5.10
C LEU A 43 5.46 12.92 4.41
N PRO A 44 6.20 13.30 3.35
CA PRO A 44 5.97 14.57 2.66
C PRO A 44 4.60 14.63 1.96
N VAL A 45 4.00 13.49 1.59
CA VAL A 45 2.65 13.45 1.01
C VAL A 45 1.60 13.77 2.09
N GLY A 46 1.72 13.19 3.28
CA GLY A 46 0.85 13.56 4.41
C GLY A 46 1.03 15.00 4.85
N LEU A 47 2.28 15.49 4.85
CA LEU A 47 2.60 16.87 5.19
C LEU A 47 2.00 17.88 4.19
N SER A 48 2.02 17.54 2.90
CA SER A 48 1.42 18.41 1.87
C SER A 48 -0.10 18.55 2.04
N HIS A 49 -0.79 17.51 2.53
CA HIS A 49 -2.22 17.61 2.82
C HIS A 49 -2.54 18.60 3.94
N ILE A 50 -1.64 18.73 4.92
CA ILE A 50 -1.77 19.67 6.05
C ILE A 50 -1.40 21.10 5.63
N PHE A 51 -0.27 21.27 4.93
CA PHE A 51 0.18 22.59 4.49
C PHE A 51 -0.68 23.19 3.37
N TYR A 52 -1.15 22.35 2.44
CA TYR A 52 -1.97 22.76 1.30
C TYR A 52 -3.44 22.39 1.48
N THR A 53 -3.94 22.39 2.72
CA THR A 53 -5.31 22.00 3.09
C THR A 53 -6.37 22.69 2.22
N GLN A 54 -6.21 23.99 1.91
CA GLN A 54 -7.13 24.74 1.05
C GLN A 54 -7.21 24.20 -0.38
N ILE A 55 -6.07 23.79 -0.94
CA ILE A 55 -5.99 23.19 -2.28
C ILE A 55 -6.56 21.76 -2.22
N THR A 56 -6.21 20.99 -1.20
CA THR A 56 -6.72 19.62 -1.03
C THR A 56 -8.24 19.61 -0.86
N ALA A 57 -8.78 20.52 -0.05
CA ALA A 57 -10.21 20.62 0.20
C ALA A 57 -11.03 21.08 -1.02
N SER A 58 -10.40 21.84 -1.94
CA SER A 58 -11.05 22.25 -3.19
C SER A 58 -11.13 21.11 -4.21
N LEU A 59 -10.22 20.13 -4.13
CA LEU A 59 -10.23 18.93 -4.96
C LEU A 59 -11.28 17.90 -4.49
N VAL A 60 -11.66 17.92 -3.20
CA VAL A 60 -12.71 17.05 -2.64
C VAL A 60 -14.07 17.43 -3.23
N PRO A 61 -14.89 16.45 -3.65
CA PRO A 61 -16.18 16.71 -4.30
C PRO A 61 -17.12 17.61 -3.51
N ALA A 62 -17.93 18.38 -4.24
CA ALA A 62 -18.75 19.43 -3.66
C ALA A 62 -19.79 18.91 -2.64
N TRP A 63 -20.26 17.68 -2.85
CA TRP A 63 -21.31 17.03 -2.08
C TRP A 63 -20.84 16.47 -0.74
N LEU A 64 -19.53 16.39 -0.49
CA LEU A 64 -19.00 15.80 0.75
C LEU A 64 -18.89 16.86 1.86
N PRO A 65 -19.56 16.68 3.01
CA PRO A 65 -19.42 17.58 4.16
C PRO A 65 -18.03 17.40 4.82
N PHE A 66 -17.56 18.43 5.53
CA PHE A 66 -16.27 18.40 6.27
C PHE A 66 -15.00 18.17 5.41
N ARG A 67 -14.92 18.76 4.20
CA ARG A 67 -13.76 18.61 3.30
C ARG A 67 -12.41 18.96 3.94
N THR A 68 -12.36 20.03 4.73
CA THR A 68 -11.16 20.45 5.48
C THR A 68 -10.79 19.42 6.54
N GLY A 69 -11.78 18.88 7.27
CA GLY A 69 -11.56 17.84 8.27
C GLY A 69 -11.02 16.55 7.64
N LEU A 70 -11.53 16.17 6.47
CA LEU A 70 -11.04 15.03 5.70
C LEU A 70 -9.61 15.24 5.18
N ALA A 71 -9.26 16.46 4.75
CA ALA A 71 -7.89 16.80 4.35
C ALA A 71 -6.91 16.64 5.54
N TYR A 72 -7.27 17.10 6.73
CA TYR A 72 -6.45 16.86 7.93
C TYR A 72 -6.41 15.39 8.34
N LEU A 73 -7.55 14.70 8.32
CA LEU A 73 -7.64 13.27 8.67
C LEU A 73 -6.74 12.43 7.76
N THR A 74 -6.77 12.71 6.46
CA THR A 74 -5.96 12.00 5.48
C THR A 74 -4.48 12.35 5.57
N GLY A 75 -4.13 13.62 5.81
CA GLY A 75 -2.75 14.04 6.05
C GLY A 75 -2.13 13.39 7.29
N VAL A 76 -2.85 13.41 8.42
CA VAL A 76 -2.42 12.76 9.66
C VAL A 76 -2.37 11.23 9.49
N GLY A 77 -3.34 10.65 8.79
CA GLY A 77 -3.37 9.22 8.48
C GLY A 77 -2.17 8.76 7.67
N GLN A 78 -1.80 9.50 6.62
CA GLN A 78 -0.60 9.23 5.81
C GLN A 78 0.68 9.39 6.63
N MET A 79 0.79 10.43 7.47
CA MET A 79 1.94 10.57 8.37
C MET A 79 2.06 9.38 9.33
N ALA A 80 0.95 8.95 9.92
CA ALA A 80 0.92 7.78 10.79
C ALA A 80 1.30 6.50 10.03
N CYS A 81 0.81 6.30 8.81
CA CYS A 81 1.17 5.15 7.97
C CYS A 81 2.66 5.17 7.59
N GLY A 82 3.18 6.33 7.20
CA GLY A 82 4.60 6.52 6.88
C GLY A 82 5.51 6.21 8.07
N LEU A 83 5.17 6.73 9.26
CA LEU A 83 5.89 6.45 10.51
C LEU A 83 5.79 4.96 10.89
N ALA A 84 4.60 4.37 10.81
CA ALA A 84 4.37 2.95 11.12
C ALA A 84 5.22 2.02 10.22
N ILE A 85 5.29 2.31 8.92
CA ILE A 85 6.14 1.58 7.98
C ILE A 85 7.62 1.78 8.31
N LEU A 86 8.03 3.03 8.60
CA LEU A 86 9.40 3.39 8.92
C LEU A 86 9.90 2.67 10.18
N PHE A 87 9.13 2.71 11.27
CA PHE A 87 9.46 2.06 12.55
C PHE A 87 9.16 0.56 12.58
N SER A 88 8.65 -0.03 11.49
CA SER A 88 8.22 -1.44 11.46
C SER A 88 7.10 -1.77 12.45
N ILE A 89 6.34 -0.77 12.89
CA ILE A 89 5.18 -0.93 13.76
C ILE A 89 4.01 -1.24 12.84
N TRP A 90 3.70 -2.53 12.66
CA TRP A 90 2.58 -3.00 11.83
C TRP A 90 2.63 -2.52 10.36
N PRO A 91 3.76 -2.69 9.65
CA PRO A 91 3.99 -2.12 8.32
C PRO A 91 2.99 -2.63 7.26
N ARG A 92 2.41 -3.82 7.47
CA ARG A 92 1.41 -4.40 6.57
C ARG A 92 0.07 -3.67 6.64
N MET A 93 -0.42 -3.44 7.85
CA MET A 93 -1.69 -2.73 8.06
C MET A 93 -1.55 -1.28 7.60
N ALA A 94 -0.43 -0.63 7.93
CA ALA A 94 -0.14 0.72 7.47
C ALA A 94 -0.11 0.81 5.93
N ALA A 95 0.53 -0.14 5.24
CA ALA A 95 0.56 -0.16 3.78
C ALA A 95 -0.82 -0.47 3.14
N LEU A 96 -1.65 -1.28 3.80
CA LEU A 96 -3.04 -1.54 3.35
C LEU A 96 -3.94 -0.32 3.56
N ILE A 97 -3.81 0.36 4.69
CA ILE A 97 -4.53 1.61 4.96
C ILE A 97 -4.13 2.66 3.92
N GLU A 98 -2.82 2.85 3.70
CA GLU A 98 -2.30 3.76 2.68
C GLU A 98 -2.86 3.44 1.29
N THR A 99 -2.90 2.15 0.92
CA THR A 99 -3.52 1.70 -0.32
C THR A 99 -4.99 2.11 -0.39
N GLY A 100 -5.75 1.82 0.67
CA GLY A 100 -7.17 2.15 0.74
C GLY A 100 -7.41 3.65 0.61
N MET A 101 -6.60 4.47 1.27
CA MET A 101 -6.66 5.93 1.19
C MET A 101 -6.37 6.43 -0.22
N LEU A 102 -5.33 5.92 -0.87
CA LEU A 102 -4.97 6.30 -2.25
C LEU A 102 -6.02 5.82 -3.26
N GLY A 103 -6.57 4.62 -3.10
CA GLY A 103 -7.66 4.11 -3.93
C GLY A 103 -8.92 4.96 -3.78
N LEU A 104 -9.28 5.32 -2.54
CA LEU A 104 -10.40 6.22 -2.26
C LEU A 104 -10.18 7.59 -2.89
N PHE A 105 -8.98 8.16 -2.78
CA PHE A 105 -8.64 9.41 -3.47
C PHE A 105 -8.72 9.28 -4.98
N ALA A 106 -8.22 8.18 -5.55
CA ALA A 106 -8.27 7.94 -6.98
C ALA A 106 -9.71 8.01 -7.51
N PHE A 107 -10.65 7.33 -6.83
CA PHE A 107 -12.04 7.33 -7.26
C PHE A 107 -12.83 8.59 -6.85
N LEU A 108 -12.69 9.08 -5.61
CA LEU A 108 -13.45 10.25 -5.15
C LEU A 108 -12.97 11.55 -5.77
N VAL A 109 -11.65 11.72 -5.94
CA VAL A 109 -11.06 12.97 -6.47
C VAL A 109 -10.87 12.90 -7.97
N TRP A 110 -10.53 11.75 -8.55
CA TRP A 110 -10.24 11.65 -9.99
C TRP A 110 -11.22 10.76 -10.78
N GLY A 111 -12.27 10.24 -10.14
CA GLY A 111 -13.19 9.26 -10.75
C GLY A 111 -14.19 9.81 -11.78
N PRO A 112 -15.42 9.26 -11.82
CA PRO A 112 -16.30 9.33 -13.00
C PRO A 112 -16.60 10.74 -13.48
N ASP A 113 -16.89 11.67 -12.56
CA ASP A 113 -17.19 13.06 -12.89
C ASP A 113 -16.05 13.69 -13.70
N THR A 114 -14.79 13.34 -13.42
CA THR A 114 -13.62 13.91 -14.11
C THR A 114 -13.12 13.12 -15.31
N TRP A 115 -13.46 11.84 -15.43
CA TRP A 115 -13.20 11.09 -16.66
C TRP A 115 -13.99 11.64 -17.85
N PHE A 116 -15.16 12.21 -17.55
CA PHE A 116 -16.04 12.80 -18.55
C PHE A 116 -16.18 14.33 -18.41
N ALA A 117 -15.58 14.96 -17.38
CA ALA A 117 -15.62 16.41 -17.21
C ALA A 117 -14.87 17.14 -18.32
N THR A 118 -15.63 17.96 -19.03
CA THR A 118 -15.16 19.09 -19.83
C THR A 118 -14.72 20.28 -18.97
N THR A 119 -14.96 20.24 -17.64
CA THR A 119 -14.70 21.33 -16.69
C THR A 119 -13.33 21.20 -16.01
N PRO A 120 -12.49 22.26 -16.04
CA PRO A 120 -11.20 22.29 -15.36
C PRO A 120 -11.37 22.18 -13.83
N LYS A 121 -10.66 21.23 -13.20
CA LYS A 121 -10.64 21.09 -11.73
C LYS A 121 -9.76 22.10 -10.99
N MET A 122 -8.85 22.75 -11.70
CA MET A 122 -7.98 23.79 -11.15
C MET A 122 -7.96 25.00 -12.07
N ALA A 123 -7.95 26.18 -11.47
CA ALA A 123 -7.78 27.43 -12.20
C ALA A 123 -6.44 27.42 -12.95
N GLY A 124 -6.49 27.62 -14.27
CA GLY A 124 -5.31 27.60 -15.14
C GLY A 124 -4.92 26.20 -15.68
N ALA A 125 -5.64 25.13 -15.30
CA ALA A 125 -5.42 23.82 -15.90
C ALA A 125 -6.03 23.72 -17.30
N PRO A 126 -5.39 23.02 -18.26
CA PRO A 126 -5.96 22.79 -19.58
C PRO A 126 -7.33 22.10 -19.47
N ALA A 127 -8.33 22.58 -20.22
CA ALA A 127 -9.62 21.93 -20.30
C ALA A 127 -9.48 20.53 -20.92
N GLY A 128 -10.13 19.53 -20.31
CA GLY A 128 -10.20 18.15 -20.82
C GLY A 128 -9.69 17.06 -19.86
N ALA A 129 -9.92 15.81 -20.25
CA ALA A 129 -9.71 14.64 -19.40
C ALA A 129 -8.24 14.26 -19.13
N ARG A 130 -7.27 14.87 -19.82
CA ARG A 130 -5.86 14.47 -19.74
C ARG A 130 -5.28 14.64 -18.34
N PHE A 131 -5.52 15.80 -17.72
CA PHE A 131 -5.02 16.12 -16.39
C PHE A 131 -5.61 15.21 -15.29
N PRO A 132 -6.94 15.03 -15.18
CA PRO A 132 -7.49 14.14 -14.18
C PRO A 132 -7.15 12.66 -14.44
N LEU A 133 -7.05 12.23 -15.69
CA LEU A 133 -6.67 10.86 -16.03
C LEU A 133 -5.23 10.54 -15.61
N THR A 134 -4.28 11.45 -15.85
CA THR A 134 -2.89 11.23 -15.43
C THR A 134 -2.80 11.23 -13.91
N ALA A 135 -3.50 12.13 -13.22
CA ALA A 135 -3.54 12.15 -11.76
C ALA A 135 -4.14 10.86 -11.19
N PHE A 136 -5.24 10.37 -11.77
CA PHE A 136 -5.83 9.06 -11.44
C PHE A 136 -4.81 7.94 -11.58
N LEU A 137 -4.18 7.82 -12.75
CA LEU A 137 -3.23 6.74 -13.04
C LEU A 137 -2.02 6.80 -12.09
N ILE A 138 -1.48 7.98 -11.83
CA ILE A 138 -0.36 8.15 -10.90
C ILE A 138 -0.77 7.69 -9.49
N THR A 139 -1.90 8.17 -8.97
CA THR A 139 -2.40 7.75 -7.65
C THR A 139 -2.66 6.25 -7.59
N TRP A 140 -3.21 5.67 -8.67
CA TRP A 140 -3.48 4.23 -8.77
C TRP A 140 -2.21 3.38 -8.71
N VAL A 141 -1.19 3.75 -9.48
CA VAL A 141 0.09 3.02 -9.51
C VAL A 141 0.83 3.16 -8.17
N ILE A 142 0.72 4.31 -7.50
CA ILE A 142 1.25 4.48 -6.14
C ILE A 142 0.52 3.56 -5.15
N GLY A 143 -0.81 3.48 -5.22
CA GLY A 143 -1.61 2.54 -4.42
C GLY A 143 -1.23 1.07 -4.67
N ALA A 144 -1.04 0.68 -5.93
CA ALA A 144 -0.55 -0.66 -6.28
C ALA A 144 0.85 -0.93 -5.71
N SER A 145 1.73 0.08 -5.70
CA SER A 145 3.05 -0.02 -5.07
C SER A 145 2.93 -0.25 -3.56
N ALA A 146 1.99 0.41 -2.88
CA ALA A 146 1.71 0.20 -1.46
C ALA A 146 1.21 -1.23 -1.18
N LEU A 147 0.33 -1.77 -2.01
CA LEU A 147 -0.13 -3.17 -1.93
C LEU A 147 1.02 -4.17 -2.07
N LEU A 148 1.93 -3.93 -3.01
CA LEU A 148 3.09 -4.79 -3.21
C LEU A 148 3.96 -4.84 -1.94
N VAL A 149 4.15 -3.68 -1.30
CA VAL A 149 4.87 -3.55 -0.02
C VAL A 149 4.13 -4.29 1.11
N ALA A 150 2.80 -4.24 1.15
CA ALA A 150 1.99 -4.95 2.15
C ALA A 150 2.07 -6.48 2.01
N GLY A 151 2.00 -6.98 0.78
CA GLY A 151 1.97 -8.42 0.51
C GLY A 151 3.26 -9.18 0.86
N ASN A 152 4.36 -8.48 1.15
CA ASN A 152 5.65 -9.12 1.44
C ASN A 152 5.75 -9.79 2.82
N GLY A 153 4.65 -9.89 3.55
CA GLY A 153 4.64 -10.70 4.75
C GLY A 153 3.40 -11.53 5.02
N ALA A 154 2.34 -11.41 4.21
CA ALA A 154 1.23 -12.36 4.22
C ALA A 154 1.73 -13.80 3.97
N GLY A 155 2.72 -13.98 3.07
CA GLY A 155 3.33 -15.29 2.81
C GLY A 155 4.02 -15.90 4.04
N LYS A 156 4.66 -15.10 4.90
CA LYS A 156 5.36 -15.62 6.10
C LYS A 156 4.40 -16.03 7.23
N ALA A 157 3.25 -15.38 7.34
CA ALA A 157 2.26 -15.71 8.36
C ALA A 157 1.39 -16.92 7.95
N GLY A 158 1.10 -17.06 6.64
CA GLY A 158 0.44 -18.26 6.11
C GLY A 158 1.32 -19.51 6.24
N GLU A 159 2.62 -19.39 5.95
CA GLU A 159 3.58 -20.50 6.11
C GLU A 159 3.68 -20.97 7.57
N SER A 160 3.76 -20.04 8.54
CA SER A 160 3.87 -20.40 9.96
C SER A 160 2.60 -21.07 10.50
N LEU A 161 1.42 -20.59 10.09
CA LEU A 161 0.14 -21.19 10.49
C LEU A 161 -0.06 -22.59 9.90
N ASN A 162 0.39 -22.83 8.66
CA ASN A 162 0.32 -24.15 8.04
C ASN A 162 1.29 -25.13 8.72
N LEU A 163 2.50 -24.68 9.10
CA LEU A 163 3.47 -25.52 9.81
C LEU A 163 3.02 -25.87 11.24
N GLU A 164 2.35 -24.95 11.94
CA GLU A 164 1.73 -25.24 13.24
C GLU A 164 0.53 -26.19 13.12
N HIS A 165 -0.28 -26.05 12.07
CA HIS A 165 -1.38 -26.96 11.80
C HIS A 165 -0.89 -28.37 11.46
N ASP A 166 0.12 -28.51 10.60
CA ASP A 166 0.68 -29.81 10.22
C ASP A 166 1.38 -30.48 11.42
N SER A 167 2.14 -29.73 12.21
CA SER A 167 2.79 -30.22 13.44
C SER A 167 1.76 -30.74 14.47
N GLY A 168 0.63 -30.03 14.64
CA GLY A 168 -0.45 -30.46 15.52
C GLY A 168 -1.16 -31.73 15.02
N ALA A 169 -1.32 -31.89 13.71
CA ALA A 169 -1.93 -33.07 13.10
C ALA A 169 -1.02 -34.31 13.22
N GLU A 170 0.30 -34.16 13.05
CA GLU A 170 1.24 -35.29 13.23
C GLU A 170 1.36 -35.74 14.69
N ALA A 171 1.29 -34.81 15.65
CA ALA A 171 1.31 -35.13 17.08
C ALA A 171 0.07 -35.93 17.54
N ASP A 172 -1.10 -35.65 16.96
CA ASP A 172 -2.36 -36.36 17.27
C ASP A 172 -2.38 -37.79 16.69
N LEU A 173 -1.78 -37.99 15.52
CA LEU A 173 -1.59 -39.31 14.92
C LEU A 173 -0.58 -40.18 15.68
N ALA A 174 0.48 -39.58 16.23
CA ALA A 174 1.47 -40.29 17.05
C ALA A 174 0.94 -40.68 18.45
N GLY A 175 -0.13 -40.02 18.93
CA GLY A 175 -0.76 -40.29 20.22
C GLY A 175 -1.89 -41.33 20.18
N SER A 176 -2.33 -41.78 19.00
CA SER A 176 -3.47 -42.70 18.88
C SER A 176 -3.03 -44.17 19.01
N PRO A 177 -3.37 -44.88 20.10
CA PRO A 177 -3.05 -46.29 20.22
C PRO A 177 -3.87 -47.08 19.20
N ILE A 178 -3.20 -47.62 18.19
CA ILE A 178 -3.76 -48.53 17.19
C ILE A 178 -4.38 -49.72 17.93
N LYS A 179 -5.70 -49.68 18.13
CA LYS A 179 -6.48 -50.85 18.54
C LYS A 179 -6.53 -51.80 17.35
N ALA A 180 -5.52 -52.68 17.27
CA ALA A 180 -5.56 -53.85 16.41
C ALA A 180 -6.71 -54.75 16.88
N SER A 181 -7.83 -54.74 16.15
CA SER A 181 -8.91 -55.71 16.35
C SER A 181 -8.48 -57.05 15.75
N ARG A 182 -8.53 -58.09 16.59
CA ARG A 182 -8.45 -59.51 16.21
C ARG A 182 -9.83 -60.02 15.83
#